data_AF-A0A7S0P196-F1
#
_entry.id   AF-A0A7S0P196-F1
#
_cell.length_a   1.000
_cell.length_b   1.000
_cell.length_c   1.000
_cell.angle_alpha   90.00
_cell.angle_beta   90.00
_cell.angle_gamma   90.00
#
_symmetry.space_group_name_H-M   'P 1'
#
loop_
_entity.id
_entity.type
_entity.pdbx_description
1 polymer ?
#
loop_
_entity_poly.entity_id
_entity_poly.type
_entity_poly.pdbx_seq_one_letter_code
_entity_poly.pdbx_strand_id
1 'polypeptide(L)'
;AELKPVGARWDTVLASWQATGGLELAMDSLPSPPCVEAAARDGGLASVAQGGGSGVRPAGEPREWIVLGIESSCDDTGAAVVRGDGHVLSDVIASQAGVHEQWGGVVPRLAQEAHRQAIDQTVDEALRRASISAAELSAVAVTVGPGLSLCLEVGVRKALALSQAHQLPLV
;
A
#
# COMPACT_ATOMS: atom_id res chain seq x y z
N ALA A 1 28.54 -5.90 -29.20
CA ALA A 1 27.43 -6.66 -28.62
C ALA A 1 26.48 -5.65 -28.00
N GLU A 2 25.32 -5.48 -28.63
CA GLU A 2 24.32 -4.46 -28.28
C GLU A 2 23.66 -4.81 -26.95
N LEU A 3 23.72 -3.90 -25.97
CA LEU A 3 23.11 -4.09 -24.66
C LEU A 3 21.58 -3.99 -24.81
N LYS A 4 20.89 -5.12 -24.69
CA LYS A 4 19.42 -5.18 -24.72
C LYS A 4 18.84 -4.45 -23.48
N PRO A 5 17.73 -3.71 -23.63
CA PRO A 5 17.10 -2.99 -22.53
C PRO A 5 16.54 -3.97 -21.49
N VAL A 6 16.88 -3.74 -20.22
CA VAL A 6 16.46 -4.54 -19.04
C VAL A 6 14.96 -4.41 -18.74
N GLY A 7 14.21 -3.55 -19.46
CA GLY A 7 12.78 -3.32 -19.27
C GLY A 7 11.86 -4.44 -19.79
N ALA A 8 12.28 -5.22 -20.80
CA ALA A 8 11.39 -6.19 -21.47
C ALA A 8 10.98 -7.40 -20.59
N ARG A 9 11.62 -7.59 -19.44
CA ARG A 9 11.37 -8.76 -18.57
C ARG A 9 10.24 -8.51 -17.57
N TRP A 10 9.98 -7.27 -17.18
CA TRP A 10 9.00 -6.95 -16.14
C TRP A 10 7.56 -6.98 -16.65
N ASP A 11 7.28 -6.49 -17.85
CA ASP A 11 5.96 -6.63 -18.47
C ASP A 11 5.56 -8.10 -18.64
N THR A 12 6.54 -8.95 -18.95
CA THR A 12 6.32 -10.40 -19.07
C THR A 12 6.09 -11.05 -17.71
N VAL A 13 6.77 -10.60 -16.66
CA VAL A 13 6.55 -11.08 -15.28
C VAL A 13 5.21 -10.59 -14.74
N LEU A 14 4.83 -9.34 -14.98
CA LEU A 14 3.56 -8.76 -14.56
C LEU A 14 2.38 -9.40 -15.33
N ALA A 15 2.52 -9.58 -16.65
CA ALA A 15 1.55 -10.29 -17.47
C ALA A 15 1.46 -11.78 -17.10
N SER A 16 2.60 -12.43 -16.83
CA SER A 16 2.61 -13.81 -16.32
C SER A 16 1.94 -13.90 -14.95
N TRP A 17 2.20 -12.96 -14.04
CA TRP A 17 1.63 -12.93 -12.69
C TRP A 17 0.12 -12.68 -12.72
N GLN A 18 -0.36 -11.78 -13.59
CA GLN A 18 -1.78 -11.57 -13.87
C GLN A 18 -2.42 -12.81 -14.53
N ALA A 19 -1.69 -13.52 -15.40
CA ALA A 19 -2.18 -14.69 -16.12
C ALA A 19 -2.17 -16.00 -15.29
N THR A 20 -1.31 -16.12 -14.27
CA THR A 20 -1.26 -17.31 -13.37
C THR A 20 -2.07 -17.12 -12.09
N GLY A 21 -2.87 -16.06 -11.98
CA GLY A 21 -3.76 -15.87 -10.83
C GLY A 21 -3.02 -15.69 -9.51
N GLY A 22 -1.83 -15.06 -9.53
CA GLY A 22 -1.13 -14.58 -8.34
C GLY A 22 -1.19 -15.51 -7.12
N LEU A 23 -0.55 -16.68 -7.20
CA LEU A 23 -0.37 -17.61 -6.08
C LEU A 23 -1.66 -17.89 -5.28
N GLU A 24 -2.60 -18.60 -5.91
CA GLU A 24 -3.67 -19.32 -5.22
C GLU A 24 -3.06 -20.47 -4.39
N LEU A 25 -2.45 -20.14 -3.25
CA LEU A 25 -2.03 -21.09 -2.22
C LEU A 25 -2.49 -20.56 -0.85
N ALA A 26 -3.67 -21.04 -0.46
CA ALA A 26 -4.23 -21.09 0.89
C ALA A 26 -4.51 -19.74 1.60
N MET A 27 -5.52 -19.01 1.13
CA MET A 27 -6.33 -18.10 1.96
C MET A 27 -7.73 -18.68 2.28
N ASP A 28 -8.03 -19.89 1.82
CA ASP A 28 -9.36 -20.54 1.96
C ASP A 28 -9.61 -21.16 3.35
N SER A 29 -8.90 -20.70 4.38
CA SER A 29 -9.04 -21.20 5.76
C SER A 29 -9.00 -20.13 6.83
N LEU A 30 -9.09 -18.85 6.47
CA LEU A 30 -9.37 -17.81 7.45
C LEU A 30 -10.89 -17.70 7.63
N PRO A 31 -11.42 -17.82 8.86
CA PRO A 31 -12.83 -17.62 9.10
C PRO A 31 -13.24 -16.23 8.64
N SER A 32 -14.34 -16.14 7.89
CA SER A 32 -14.94 -14.86 7.50
C SER A 32 -15.11 -13.99 8.75
N PRO A 33 -14.70 -12.71 8.74
CA PRO A 33 -15.06 -11.82 9.83
C PRO A 33 -16.59 -11.80 9.93
N PRO A 34 -17.18 -11.87 11.14
CA PRO A 34 -18.62 -11.83 11.27
C PRO A 34 -19.12 -10.55 10.64
N CYS A 35 -20.10 -10.68 9.75
CA CYS A 35 -20.93 -9.56 9.31
C CYS A 35 -21.53 -8.95 10.58
N VAL A 36 -20.93 -7.87 11.07
CA VAL A 36 -21.54 -7.06 12.11
C VAL A 36 -22.73 -6.35 11.48
N GLU A 37 -23.89 -6.99 11.53
CA GLU A 37 -25.15 -6.30 11.43
C GLU A 37 -25.14 -5.21 12.51
N ALA A 38 -25.10 -3.96 12.07
CA ALA A 38 -25.28 -2.82 12.94
C ALA A 38 -26.70 -2.91 13.53
N ALA A 39 -26.79 -3.49 14.71
CA ALA A 39 -28.02 -3.61 15.47
C ALA A 39 -28.61 -2.21 15.71
N ALA A 40 -29.84 -2.02 15.24
CA ALA A 40 -30.67 -0.87 15.52
C ALA A 40 -30.71 -0.61 17.04
N ARG A 41 -30.37 0.61 17.44
CA ARG A 41 -30.65 1.13 18.78
C ARG A 41 -31.68 2.24 18.65
N ASP A 42 -32.91 1.90 19.02
CA ASP A 42 -33.98 2.86 19.28
C ASP A 42 -33.65 3.69 20.53
N GLY A 43 -33.84 5.01 20.42
CA GLY A 43 -34.08 5.89 21.58
C GLY A 43 -33.31 7.22 21.60
N GLY A 44 -33.97 8.31 21.18
CA GLY A 44 -33.90 9.58 21.94
C GLY A 44 -33.14 10.78 21.35
N LEU A 45 -33.68 11.39 20.29
CA LEU A 45 -33.81 12.84 19.98
C LEU A 45 -32.77 13.86 20.52
N ALA A 46 -32.00 14.45 19.59
CA ALA A 46 -31.70 15.90 19.56
C ALA A 46 -31.38 16.37 18.13
N SER A 47 -32.43 16.89 17.50
CA SER A 47 -32.63 17.70 16.28
C SER A 47 -31.46 18.29 15.42
N VAL A 48 -31.76 18.27 14.10
CA VAL A 48 -31.32 19.13 12.95
C VAL A 48 -29.92 18.84 12.40
N ALA A 49 -29.69 18.48 11.13
CA ALA A 49 -30.34 18.91 9.89
C ALA A 49 -30.49 17.79 8.84
N GLN A 50 -31.58 17.90 8.08
CA GLN A 50 -31.89 17.10 6.90
C GLN A 50 -30.87 17.33 5.79
N GLY A 51 -30.48 16.27 5.08
CA GLY A 51 -29.62 16.36 3.92
C GLY A 51 -29.29 15.02 3.29
N GLY A 52 -30.31 14.21 3.02
CA GLY A 52 -30.18 13.12 2.06
C GLY A 52 -29.92 13.70 0.66
N GLY A 53 -28.78 13.38 0.09
CA GLY A 53 -28.44 13.72 -1.28
C GLY A 53 -27.24 12.92 -1.71
N SER A 54 -27.45 12.00 -2.66
CA SER A 54 -26.39 11.55 -3.57
C SER A 54 -25.90 12.77 -4.32
N GLY A 55 -24.95 13.50 -3.71
CA GLY A 55 -24.39 14.71 -4.25
C GLY A 55 -23.37 14.34 -5.31
N VAL A 56 -23.77 14.42 -6.58
CA VAL A 56 -22.80 14.58 -7.67
C VAL A 56 -22.00 15.84 -7.35
N ARG A 57 -20.72 15.69 -6.96
CA ARG A 57 -19.83 16.81 -6.69
C ARG A 57 -19.71 17.66 -7.96
N PRO A 58 -19.78 19.01 -7.87
CA PRO A 58 -19.65 19.87 -9.04
C PRO A 58 -18.31 19.60 -9.73
N ALA A 59 -18.34 19.42 -11.05
CA ALA A 59 -17.15 19.25 -11.86
C ALA A 59 -16.36 20.57 -11.86
N GLY A 60 -15.28 20.66 -11.08
CA GLY A 60 -14.43 21.84 -11.02
C GLY A 60 -13.60 22.03 -9.76
N GLU A 61 -14.00 21.42 -8.63
CA GLU A 61 -13.16 21.38 -7.42
C GLU A 61 -12.00 20.39 -7.67
N PRO A 62 -10.72 20.78 -7.50
CA PRO A 62 -9.62 19.82 -7.57
C PRO A 62 -9.92 18.70 -6.56
N ARG A 63 -9.93 17.45 -7.04
CA ARG A 63 -9.96 16.33 -6.10
C ARG A 63 -8.68 16.44 -5.29
N GLU A 64 -8.80 16.64 -3.98
CA GLU A 64 -7.66 16.45 -3.08
C GLU A 64 -7.28 14.97 -3.14
N TRP A 65 -6.33 14.65 -4.02
CA TRP A 65 -5.78 13.31 -4.14
C TRP A 65 -4.97 13.03 -2.88
N ILE A 66 -5.17 11.87 -2.26
CA ILE A 66 -4.34 11.40 -1.16
C ILE A 66 -3.74 10.08 -1.59
N VAL A 67 -2.42 10.00 -1.66
CA VAL A 67 -1.70 8.83 -2.17
C VAL A 67 -0.82 8.25 -1.08
N LEU A 68 -0.88 6.94 -0.90
CA LEU A 68 0.07 6.19 -0.09
C LEU A 68 1.21 5.72 -1.00
N GLY A 69 2.45 6.13 -0.73
CA GLY A 69 3.65 5.60 -1.36
C GLY A 69 4.32 4.53 -0.48
N ILE A 70 4.78 3.45 -1.09
CA ILE A 70 5.51 2.35 -0.44
C ILE A 70 6.89 2.15 -1.10
N GLU A 71 7.94 2.12 -0.28
CA GLU A 71 9.33 1.96 -0.70
C GLU A 71 9.95 0.73 -0.04
N SER A 72 10.54 -0.16 -0.86
CA SER A 72 11.19 -1.40 -0.40
C SER A 72 12.27 -1.89 -1.37
N SER A 73 13.01 -0.98 -2.01
CA SER A 73 13.97 -1.34 -3.07
C SER A 73 15.28 -1.93 -2.55
N CYS A 74 15.72 -1.58 -1.35
CA CYS A 74 17.03 -1.99 -0.80
C CYS A 74 16.93 -2.49 0.64
N ASP A 75 17.27 -1.66 1.63
CA ASP A 75 17.43 -2.03 3.04
C ASP A 75 16.64 -1.14 4.00
N ASP A 76 15.76 -0.28 3.52
CA ASP A 76 14.83 0.48 4.36
C ASP A 76 13.39 0.27 3.89
N THR A 77 12.47 0.02 4.82
CA THR A 77 11.04 -0.02 4.49
C THR A 77 10.45 1.36 4.73
N GLY A 78 9.94 1.99 3.68
CA GLY A 78 9.35 3.31 3.74
C GLY A 78 7.86 3.29 3.41
N ALA A 79 7.08 4.13 4.11
CA ALA A 79 5.74 4.49 3.69
C ALA A 79 5.50 5.98 3.92
N ALA A 80 4.82 6.63 2.99
CA ALA A 80 4.46 8.05 3.12
C ALA A 80 3.06 8.31 2.57
N VAL A 81 2.35 9.24 3.19
CA VAL A 81 1.06 9.73 2.69
C VAL A 81 1.25 11.13 2.17
N VAL A 82 0.89 11.36 0.91
CA VAL A 82 1.11 12.64 0.22
C VAL A 82 -0.20 13.13 -0.39
N ARG A 83 -0.47 14.42 -0.21
CA ARG A 83 -1.60 15.11 -0.85
C ARG A 83 -1.20 15.56 -2.27
N GLY A 84 -2.18 15.66 -3.17
CA GLY A 84 -1.96 16.01 -4.58
C GLY A 84 -1.33 17.38 -4.85
N ASP A 85 -1.21 18.24 -3.84
CA ASP A 85 -0.46 19.50 -3.88
C ASP A 85 1.03 19.34 -3.51
N GLY A 86 1.48 18.12 -3.22
CA GLY A 86 2.84 17.79 -2.80
C GLY A 86 3.05 17.85 -1.29
N HIS A 87 2.03 18.15 -0.49
CA HIS A 87 2.17 18.19 0.96
C HIS A 87 2.28 16.77 1.54
N VAL A 88 3.37 16.50 2.27
CA VAL A 88 3.60 15.23 2.97
C VAL A 88 2.82 15.25 4.28
N LEU A 89 1.77 14.44 4.36
CA LEU A 89 0.93 14.29 5.55
C LEU A 89 1.59 13.38 6.60
N SER A 90 2.38 12.40 6.14
CA SER A 90 3.23 11.58 6.99
C SER A 90 4.33 10.89 6.19
N ASP A 91 5.41 10.56 6.89
CA ASP A 91 6.44 9.62 6.44
C ASP A 91 6.90 8.74 7.61
N VAL A 92 7.19 7.48 7.30
CA VAL A 92 7.65 6.48 8.25
C VAL A 92 8.72 5.64 7.58
N ILE A 93 9.82 5.43 8.29
CA ILE A 93 10.95 4.62 7.84
C ILE A 93 11.25 3.58 8.93
N ALA A 94 11.28 2.31 8.55
CA ALA A 94 11.83 1.22 9.34
C ALA A 94 13.18 0.82 8.74
N SER A 95 14.25 1.29 9.35
CA SER A 95 15.60 1.13 8.82
C SER A 95 16.27 -0.18 9.22
N GLN A 96 17.07 -0.75 8.32
CA GLN A 96 17.86 -1.97 8.56
C GLN A 96 19.36 -1.71 8.75
N ALA A 97 19.78 -0.48 9.05
CA ALA A 97 21.20 -0.11 9.17
C ALA A 97 22.03 -1.12 10.01
N GLY A 98 21.51 -1.58 11.15
CA GLY A 98 22.17 -2.56 12.02
C GLY A 98 22.06 -4.02 11.59
N VAL A 99 21.18 -4.34 10.64
CA VAL A 99 20.95 -5.73 10.18
C VAL A 99 22.08 -6.21 9.29
N HIS A 100 22.78 -5.33 8.58
CA HIS A 100 23.77 -5.74 7.58
C HIS A 100 25.23 -5.54 8.02
N GLU A 101 25.46 -4.93 9.19
CA GLU A 101 26.78 -4.49 9.66
C GLU A 101 27.83 -5.61 9.69
N GLN A 102 27.48 -6.78 10.23
CA GLN A 102 28.41 -7.92 10.33
C GLN A 102 28.80 -8.54 8.98
N TRP A 103 28.07 -8.22 7.90
CA TRP A 103 28.32 -8.72 6.55
C TRP A 103 29.04 -7.72 5.66
N GLY A 104 29.25 -6.47 6.11
CA GLY A 104 29.94 -5.43 5.34
C GLY A 104 29.19 -4.97 4.09
N GLY A 105 27.88 -5.24 4.01
CA GLY A 105 27.03 -4.89 2.87
C GLY A 105 25.66 -5.56 2.96
N VAL A 106 24.71 -5.07 2.16
CA VAL A 106 23.32 -5.56 2.17
C VAL A 106 23.25 -7.03 1.75
N VAL A 107 22.69 -7.86 2.62
CA VAL A 107 22.41 -9.27 2.36
C VAL A 107 20.97 -9.40 1.87
N PRO A 108 20.71 -9.73 0.58
CA PRO A 108 19.36 -9.60 0.00
C PRO A 108 18.28 -10.42 0.70
N ARG A 109 18.61 -11.61 1.22
CA ARG A 109 17.65 -12.44 1.96
C ARG A 109 17.28 -11.83 3.32
N LEU A 110 18.25 -11.27 4.04
CA LEU A 110 17.99 -10.61 5.32
C LEU A 110 17.18 -9.33 5.11
N ALA A 111 17.48 -8.59 4.04
CA ALA A 111 16.73 -7.40 3.68
C ALA A 111 15.27 -7.70 3.34
N GLN A 112 15.02 -8.73 2.53
CA GLN A 112 13.66 -9.19 2.23
C GLN A 112 12.89 -9.56 3.51
N GLU A 113 13.52 -10.28 4.43
CA GLU A 113 12.85 -10.70 5.66
C GLU A 113 12.53 -9.52 6.58
N ALA A 114 13.46 -8.56 6.70
CA ALA A 114 13.21 -7.34 7.46
C ALA A 114 12.09 -6.49 6.84
N HIS A 115 11.99 -6.40 5.50
CA HIS A 115 10.83 -5.78 4.86
C HIS A 115 9.51 -6.48 5.23
N ARG A 116 9.46 -7.82 5.17
CA ARG A 116 8.23 -8.57 5.51
C ARG A 116 7.77 -8.32 6.94
N GLN A 117 8.71 -8.18 7.87
CA GLN A 117 8.40 -7.92 9.28
C GLN A 117 7.94 -6.48 9.52
N ALA A 118 8.46 -5.52 8.75
CA ALA A 118 8.22 -4.10 8.97
C ALA A 118 7.04 -3.53 8.14
N ILE A 119 6.72 -4.11 6.98
CA ILE A 119 5.86 -3.47 5.96
C ILE A 119 4.47 -3.10 6.49
N ASP A 120 3.82 -3.99 7.25
CA ASP A 120 2.49 -3.74 7.78
C ASP A 120 2.50 -2.61 8.80
N GLN A 121 3.42 -2.68 9.77
CA GLN A 121 3.57 -1.65 10.81
C GLN A 121 3.94 -0.29 10.22
N THR A 122 4.80 -0.27 9.18
CA THR A 122 5.24 0.97 8.52
C THR A 122 4.08 1.65 7.81
N VAL A 123 3.26 0.87 7.08
CA VAL A 123 2.06 1.39 6.40
C VAL A 123 1.01 1.86 7.40
N ASP A 124 0.71 1.05 8.42
CA ASP A 124 -0.31 1.39 9.41
C ASP A 124 0.07 2.66 10.18
N GLU A 125 1.34 2.80 10.54
CA GLU A 125 1.87 3.98 11.22
C GLU A 125 1.81 5.23 10.32
N ALA A 126 2.07 5.11 9.02
CA ALA A 126 1.95 6.23 8.09
C ALA A 126 0.49 6.72 8.00
N LEU A 127 -0.46 5.80 7.81
CA LEU A 127 -1.89 6.14 7.80
C LEU A 127 -2.33 6.77 9.13
N ARG A 128 -1.88 6.20 10.25
CA ARG A 128 -2.18 6.72 11.59
C ARG A 128 -1.61 8.12 11.80
N ARG A 129 -0.37 8.40 11.41
CA ARG A 129 0.27 9.73 11.53
C ARG A 129 -0.40 10.76 10.63
N ALA A 130 -0.81 10.35 9.43
CA ALA A 130 -1.60 11.19 8.53
C ALA A 130 -3.04 11.41 9.01
N SER A 131 -3.48 10.70 10.06
CA SER A 131 -4.85 10.74 10.59
C SER A 131 -5.92 10.40 9.54
N ILE A 132 -5.62 9.44 8.67
CA ILE A 132 -6.54 8.96 7.64
C ILE A 132 -6.70 7.44 7.71
N SER A 133 -7.84 6.95 7.24
CA SER A 133 -8.07 5.54 6.98
C SER A 133 -7.67 5.16 5.56
N ALA A 134 -7.39 3.87 5.32
CA ALA A 134 -7.08 3.37 3.99
C ALA A 134 -8.22 3.57 2.97
N ALA A 135 -9.47 3.72 3.43
CA ALA A 135 -10.63 3.99 2.58
C ALA A 135 -10.68 5.43 2.04
N GLU A 136 -9.91 6.35 2.62
CA GLU A 136 -9.81 7.75 2.18
C GLU A 136 -8.70 7.97 1.14
N LEU A 137 -7.87 6.95 0.91
CA LEU A 137 -6.84 6.99 -0.12
C LEU A 137 -7.49 7.08 -1.51
N SER A 138 -6.81 7.78 -2.40
CA SER A 138 -7.18 7.90 -3.80
C SER A 138 -6.41 6.93 -4.70
N ALA A 139 -5.20 6.52 -4.28
CA ALA A 139 -4.35 5.55 -4.95
C ALA A 139 -3.29 5.01 -3.98
N VAL A 140 -2.70 3.87 -4.33
CA VAL A 140 -1.48 3.35 -3.71
C VAL A 140 -0.39 3.32 -4.77
N ALA A 141 0.77 3.90 -4.47
CA ALA A 141 1.96 3.89 -5.29
C ALA A 141 3.02 2.99 -4.66
N VAL A 142 3.77 2.26 -5.47
CA VAL A 142 4.84 1.38 -4.96
C VAL A 142 6.05 1.37 -5.87
N THR A 143 7.23 1.31 -5.26
CA THR A 143 8.47 1.15 -6.03
C THR A 143 8.53 -0.23 -6.68
N VAL A 144 8.53 -0.24 -8.02
CA VAL A 144 8.71 -1.46 -8.84
C VAL A 144 10.14 -1.63 -9.36
N GLY A 145 10.98 -0.61 -9.22
CA GLY A 145 12.41 -0.66 -9.52
C GLY A 145 13.03 0.71 -9.86
N PRO A 146 14.36 0.77 -10.05
CA PRO A 146 15.32 -0.33 -9.86
C PRO A 146 15.47 -0.73 -8.37
N GLY A 147 16.01 -1.92 -8.10
CA GLY A 147 16.21 -2.39 -6.72
C GLY A 147 16.50 -3.89 -6.62
N LEU A 148 16.65 -4.38 -5.39
CA LEU A 148 16.77 -5.80 -5.07
C LEU A 148 15.42 -6.48 -5.32
N SER A 149 15.34 -7.37 -6.31
CA SER A 149 14.08 -8.00 -6.75
C SER A 149 13.32 -8.69 -5.61
N LEU A 150 14.03 -9.33 -4.68
CA LEU A 150 13.45 -9.97 -3.51
C LEU A 150 12.77 -8.97 -2.55
N CYS A 151 13.30 -7.75 -2.46
CA CYS A 151 12.81 -6.69 -1.58
C CYS A 151 11.62 -5.96 -2.24
N LEU A 152 11.73 -5.64 -3.53
CA LEU A 152 10.66 -5.04 -4.33
C LEU A 152 9.37 -5.88 -4.30
N GLU A 153 9.50 -7.20 -4.35
CA GLU A 153 8.37 -8.13 -4.26
C GLU A 153 7.51 -7.91 -3.00
N VAL A 154 8.13 -7.57 -1.86
CA VAL A 154 7.42 -7.37 -0.59
C VAL A 154 6.52 -6.14 -0.66
N GLY A 155 7.06 -5.00 -1.10
CA GLY A 155 6.30 -3.77 -1.28
C GLY A 155 5.16 -3.94 -2.28
N VAL A 156 5.45 -4.53 -3.44
CA VAL A 156 4.45 -4.76 -4.51
C VAL A 156 3.29 -5.61 -4.01
N ARG A 157 3.56 -6.69 -3.27
CA ARG A 157 2.50 -7.53 -2.67
C ARG A 157 1.63 -6.76 -1.67
N LYS A 158 2.23 -5.92 -0.82
CA LYS A 158 1.47 -5.08 0.12
C LYS A 158 0.59 -4.08 -0.61
N ALA A 159 1.14 -3.40 -1.62
CA ALA A 159 0.41 -2.41 -2.40
C ALA A 159 -0.77 -3.04 -3.17
N LEU A 160 -0.56 -4.22 -3.76
CA LEU A 160 -1.61 -5.00 -4.42
C LEU A 160 -2.72 -5.41 -3.44
N ALA A 161 -2.35 -5.89 -2.25
CA ALA A 161 -3.33 -6.26 -1.23
C ALA A 161 -4.22 -5.07 -0.83
N LEU A 162 -3.63 -3.88 -0.62
CA LEU A 162 -4.37 -2.65 -0.33
C LEU A 162 -5.24 -2.21 -1.51
N SER A 163 -4.69 -2.25 -2.72
CA SER A 163 -5.41 -1.91 -3.96
C SER A 163 -6.65 -2.79 -4.13
N GLN A 164 -6.53 -4.11 -3.92
CA GLN A 164 -7.64 -5.03 -4.03
C GLN A 164 -8.67 -4.86 -2.89
N ALA A 165 -8.20 -4.71 -1.64
CA ALA A 165 -9.08 -4.58 -0.48
C ALA A 165 -9.91 -3.30 -0.51
N HIS A 166 -9.36 -2.20 -1.03
CA HIS A 166 -9.98 -0.87 -1.03
C HIS A 166 -10.41 -0.39 -2.43
N GLN A 167 -10.27 -1.24 -3.46
CA GLN A 167 -10.57 -0.91 -4.86
C GLN A 167 -9.84 0.35 -5.35
N LEU A 168 -8.59 0.51 -4.91
CA LEU A 168 -7.75 1.68 -5.23
C LEU A 168 -6.94 1.43 -6.51
N PRO A 169 -6.75 2.45 -7.36
CA PRO A 169 -5.72 2.42 -8.38
C PRO A 169 -4.34 2.11 -7.79
N LEU A 170 -3.60 1.23 -8.45
CA LEU A 170 -2.20 0.95 -8.18
C LEU A 170 -1.33 1.71 -9.19
N VAL A 171 -0.31 2.40 -8.70
CA VAL A 171 0.67 3.17 -9.49
C VAL A 171 2.07 2.59 -9.33
#